data_AF-A0A3S2YSU3-F1
#
_entry.id   AF-A0A3S2YSU3-F1
#
_cell.length_a   1.000
_cell.length_b   1.000
_cell.length_c   1.000
_cell.angle_alpha   90.00
_cell.angle_beta   90.00
_cell.angle_gamma   90.00
#
_symmetry.space_group_name_H-M   'P 1'
#
loop_
_entity.id
_entity.type
_entity.pdbx_description
1 polymer ?
#
loop_
_entity_poly.entity_id
_entity_poly.type
_entity_poly.pdbx_seq_one_letter_code
_entity_poly.pdbx_strand_id
1 'polypeptide(L)'
;MTQPPNQPPQGGFGAPQDPQQPPQPPGNAPQPPAQPPAGAPQPGYGYPQQPGPYGQPPQGGPYGQPQQQPGPYGQAPQQPGPYGQPPQQPGPYGQPQQPGPYGAQPQYGYPQQQPPFPGGPAVPGGGGAGFFKTRAGIAVAAAAAVVVIAGGVVWAVVGGGDDPKKDPVADKSQDPKPTGSAPVNPGDGSGDGHAGTEDLNAGRQAGESKVLWYKTAPKAPGDGADAPGMWITSTVAAKAVYNEVVAYDIVGGKPSWPTITLPHKICGASPQKSADDKVAVAYMSGVTDRAKCNQVIQIDLKTGKKDWERKIGEGALFDGTGTGVELTYAGSTLMVGRQMSGVGLSTTDGKQLFEKKKYGAACFPSAFAGGERLLAVSSCGASTDKEHDEVQELDPATGEAKWTKPFPKGWKVARAYSVAPVVLYLTNEDKKQWNITTLKNGSSAVRSEVSVDENFAPECGWAILDRDLQGCTGVAADTNTLYLPTKATSGSANEVVAISLENGKERWRVKSPVAQNMLPLKTENGSVIAYVNASYDAGGRVVSLATAGAHTPKTLLQNPAGTAEIENGFYSKAIDYVDGRFYISTTRLSGSAKGQEKLMLAYGK
;
A
#
# COMPACT_ATOMS: atom_id res chain seq x y z
N MET A 1 -64.69 -61.45 -16.35
CA MET A 1 -63.27 -61.87 -16.28
C MET A 1 -62.53 -60.93 -15.34
N THR A 2 -61.38 -61.34 -14.81
CA THR A 2 -60.77 -60.81 -13.57
C THR A 2 -59.57 -59.89 -13.78
N GLN A 3 -59.48 -58.79 -13.01
CA GLN A 3 -58.21 -58.28 -12.43
C GLN A 3 -58.46 -57.20 -11.36
N PRO A 4 -58.01 -57.48 -10.12
CA PRO A 4 -57.02 -56.69 -9.37
C PRO A 4 -55.81 -57.62 -9.03
N PRO A 5 -54.89 -57.36 -8.07
CA PRO A 5 -54.59 -56.17 -7.24
C PRO A 5 -53.14 -55.63 -7.55
N ASN A 6 -52.47 -54.72 -6.81
CA ASN A 6 -52.60 -54.31 -5.40
C ASN A 6 -52.16 -52.85 -5.11
N GLN A 7 -52.23 -52.45 -3.83
CA GLN A 7 -52.37 -51.08 -3.28
C GLN A 7 -51.45 -50.91 -2.01
N PRO A 8 -51.46 -49.80 -1.19
CA PRO A 8 -51.94 -48.41 -1.33
C PRO A 8 -50.85 -47.36 -0.84
N PRO A 9 -51.09 -46.22 -0.09
CA PRO A 9 -50.70 -44.90 -0.66
C PRO A 9 -50.18 -43.78 0.31
N GLN A 10 -50.02 -42.56 -0.25
CA GLN A 10 -50.25 -41.21 0.35
C GLN A 10 -49.50 -40.70 1.61
N GLY A 11 -49.22 -39.39 1.61
CA GLY A 11 -48.98 -38.58 2.82
C GLY A 11 -47.91 -37.49 2.65
N GLY A 12 -48.28 -36.22 2.77
CA GLY A 12 -47.35 -35.08 2.81
C GLY A 12 -47.80 -34.05 3.85
N PHE A 13 -46.87 -33.45 4.60
CA PHE A 13 -47.17 -32.56 5.73
C PHE A 13 -46.23 -31.36 5.82
N GLY A 14 -46.75 -30.27 6.40
CA GLY A 14 -46.02 -29.04 6.72
C GLY A 14 -45.52 -28.99 8.17
N ALA A 15 -45.11 -27.80 8.61
CA ALA A 15 -44.38 -27.58 9.87
C ALA A 15 -45.24 -27.72 11.17
N PRO A 16 -44.61 -28.03 12.32
CA PRO A 16 -45.30 -28.13 13.62
C PRO A 16 -45.66 -26.79 14.26
N GLN A 17 -46.50 -26.83 15.30
CA GLN A 17 -46.81 -25.73 16.23
C GLN A 17 -46.59 -26.20 17.68
N ASP A 18 -46.25 -25.27 18.58
CA ASP A 18 -46.03 -25.53 20.02
C ASP A 18 -47.33 -25.51 20.87
N PRO A 19 -47.34 -26.13 22.07
CA PRO A 19 -48.56 -26.36 22.85
C PRO A 19 -49.02 -25.20 23.76
N GLN A 20 -50.28 -25.26 24.21
CA GLN A 20 -50.95 -24.25 25.05
C GLN A 20 -50.79 -24.50 26.57
N GLN A 21 -51.05 -23.47 27.38
CA GLN A 21 -51.24 -23.56 28.84
C GLN A 21 -52.47 -22.75 29.34
N PRO A 22 -52.99 -23.02 30.57
CA PRO A 22 -54.35 -22.62 31.00
C PRO A 22 -54.52 -21.17 31.53
N PRO A 23 -55.76 -20.71 31.83
CA PRO A 23 -56.13 -19.27 31.83
C PRO A 23 -56.02 -18.51 33.17
N GLN A 24 -56.14 -17.17 33.07
CA GLN A 24 -56.02 -16.18 34.15
C GLN A 24 -57.33 -15.87 34.93
N PRO A 25 -57.23 -15.28 36.14
CA PRO A 25 -58.15 -14.27 36.67
C PRO A 25 -57.71 -12.81 36.34
N PRO A 26 -58.60 -11.80 36.40
CA PRO A 26 -58.44 -10.56 35.60
C PRO A 26 -58.06 -9.27 36.38
N GLY A 27 -57.57 -8.23 35.69
CA GLY A 27 -57.67 -6.85 36.18
C GLY A 27 -56.71 -5.79 35.60
N ASN A 28 -57.23 -4.95 34.69
CA ASN A 28 -56.78 -3.57 34.35
C ASN A 28 -55.49 -3.34 33.53
N ALA A 29 -55.48 -2.22 32.79
CA ALA A 29 -54.52 -1.89 31.74
C ALA A 29 -53.57 -0.71 32.11
N PRO A 30 -52.35 -0.64 31.53
CA PRO A 30 -51.39 0.45 31.84
C PRO A 30 -51.65 1.73 31.04
N GLN A 31 -51.45 2.89 31.68
CA GLN A 31 -51.35 4.21 31.02
C GLN A 31 -49.88 4.64 30.82
N PRO A 32 -49.59 5.58 29.88
CA PRO A 32 -48.24 6.02 29.59
C PRO A 32 -47.61 6.91 30.70
N PRO A 33 -46.27 7.06 30.75
CA PRO A 33 -45.58 7.76 31.83
C PRO A 33 -45.79 9.28 31.83
N ALA A 34 -45.91 9.87 33.03
CA ALA A 34 -46.03 11.31 33.24
C ALA A 34 -44.86 11.87 34.08
N GLN A 35 -44.67 13.19 34.05
CA GLN A 35 -43.59 13.90 34.74
C GLN A 35 -43.82 14.00 36.27
N PRO A 36 -42.75 14.10 37.08
CA PRO A 36 -42.87 14.37 38.52
C PRO A 36 -43.26 15.84 38.81
N PRO A 37 -44.19 16.11 39.75
CA PRO A 37 -44.60 17.45 40.15
C PRO A 37 -43.72 18.04 41.28
N ALA A 38 -43.96 19.31 41.64
CA ALA A 38 -43.20 20.05 42.66
C ALA A 38 -44.09 20.88 43.60
N GLY A 39 -43.62 21.17 44.82
CA GLY A 39 -44.01 22.39 45.53
C GLY A 39 -44.14 22.37 47.07
N ALA A 40 -43.54 23.42 47.67
CA ALA A 40 -43.87 24.08 48.95
C ALA A 40 -43.38 23.49 50.30
N PRO A 41 -43.12 24.34 51.34
CA PRO A 41 -42.98 25.80 51.36
C PRO A 41 -41.62 26.34 51.91
N GLN A 42 -41.43 27.67 51.79
CA GLN A 42 -40.26 28.48 52.19
C GLN A 42 -40.46 29.09 53.62
N PRO A 43 -39.40 29.56 54.35
CA PRO A 43 -38.97 30.97 54.19
C PRO A 43 -37.49 31.36 54.50
N GLY A 44 -36.91 32.25 53.69
CA GLY A 44 -36.35 33.52 54.18
C GLY A 44 -34.84 33.83 54.06
N TYR A 45 -34.53 34.89 53.27
CA TYR A 45 -33.34 35.78 53.33
C TYR A 45 -31.93 35.17 53.03
N GLY A 46 -31.00 35.81 52.31
CA GLY A 46 -30.99 37.07 51.52
C GLY A 46 -29.66 37.28 50.75
N TYR A 47 -29.63 38.16 49.73
CA TYR A 47 -28.46 38.50 48.86
C TYR A 47 -28.02 39.98 49.06
N PRO A 48 -26.75 40.36 48.76
CA PRO A 48 -26.36 40.96 47.46
C PRO A 48 -25.09 40.30 46.84
N GLN A 49 -24.82 40.21 45.53
CA GLN A 49 -24.87 41.13 44.36
C GLN A 49 -23.49 41.75 44.01
N GLN A 50 -23.16 41.85 42.71
CA GLN A 50 -21.87 42.29 42.15
C GLN A 50 -22.04 43.40 41.09
N PRO A 51 -21.14 44.40 41.03
CA PRO A 51 -20.69 44.97 39.75
C PRO A 51 -19.17 45.34 39.68
N GLY A 52 -18.63 45.63 38.49
CA GLY A 52 -17.32 46.28 38.24
C GLY A 52 -17.48 47.78 37.89
N PRO A 53 -16.63 48.44 37.03
CA PRO A 53 -15.37 48.02 36.38
C PRO A 53 -14.25 49.14 36.30
N TYR A 54 -13.18 48.93 35.48
CA TYR A 54 -12.15 49.88 34.96
C TYR A 54 -10.93 50.36 35.81
N GLY A 55 -9.74 50.54 35.18
CA GLY A 55 -8.57 51.29 35.71
C GLY A 55 -7.16 50.97 35.09
N GLN A 56 -6.31 52.00 34.89
CA GLN A 56 -4.86 51.96 34.49
C GLN A 56 -4.17 53.30 34.93
N PRO A 57 -2.82 53.51 34.90
CA PRO A 57 -1.68 52.61 34.66
C PRO A 57 -0.82 52.39 35.95
N PRO A 58 0.36 52.99 36.32
CA PRO A 58 1.33 53.92 35.69
C PRO A 58 2.77 53.33 35.48
N GLN A 59 3.83 53.83 36.16
CA GLN A 59 5.27 53.46 36.00
C GLN A 59 6.06 53.51 37.33
N GLY A 60 7.20 52.78 37.45
CA GLY A 60 8.22 53.01 38.49
C GLY A 60 9.25 51.87 38.73
N GLY A 61 10.52 52.23 38.98
CA GLY A 61 11.65 51.37 39.41
C GLY A 61 12.86 52.26 39.80
N PRO A 62 14.11 51.76 40.04
CA PRO A 62 14.64 50.38 40.07
C PRO A 62 15.53 50.10 41.33
N TYR A 63 16.57 49.25 41.20
CA TYR A 63 17.74 48.95 42.09
C TYR A 63 17.69 47.72 43.04
N GLY A 64 18.85 47.03 43.13
CA GLY A 64 19.18 45.93 44.08
C GLY A 64 20.10 44.87 43.47
N GLN A 65 21.30 44.61 44.05
CA GLN A 65 22.27 43.60 43.56
C GLN A 65 22.46 42.41 44.55
N PRO A 66 22.89 41.23 44.06
CA PRO A 66 23.24 40.06 44.90
C PRO A 66 24.69 40.07 45.42
N GLN A 67 24.99 39.17 46.37
CA GLN A 67 26.23 39.12 47.15
C GLN A 67 27.22 38.01 46.69
N GLN A 68 28.51 38.14 47.04
CA GLN A 68 29.65 37.30 46.60
C GLN A 68 30.29 36.54 47.79
N GLN A 69 31.30 35.65 47.69
CA GLN A 69 32.10 35.06 46.57
C GLN A 69 32.46 33.58 46.97
N PRO A 70 33.61 32.89 46.73
CA PRO A 70 34.90 33.18 46.07
C PRO A 70 35.22 32.30 44.82
N GLY A 71 36.44 32.43 44.28
CA GLY A 71 37.04 31.56 43.23
C GLY A 71 38.34 30.89 43.72
N PRO A 72 39.51 31.00 43.02
CA PRO A 72 39.86 31.67 41.75
C PRO A 72 40.03 30.64 40.59
N TYR A 73 40.63 30.84 39.40
CA TYR A 73 41.50 31.84 38.72
C TYR A 73 41.05 31.99 37.23
N GLY A 74 41.57 32.87 36.35
CA GLY A 74 42.53 33.99 36.47
C GLY A 74 43.28 34.32 35.16
N GLN A 75 43.94 35.48 35.11
CA GLN A 75 44.74 36.10 34.01
C GLN A 75 44.03 36.62 32.73
N ALA A 76 44.52 37.76 32.24
CA ALA A 76 44.10 38.62 31.11
C ALA A 76 45.30 39.55 30.73
N PRO A 77 45.29 40.53 29.77
CA PRO A 77 44.29 41.62 29.52
C PRO A 77 43.98 41.80 27.99
N GLN A 78 43.61 42.93 27.33
CA GLN A 78 43.42 44.37 27.64
C GLN A 78 42.44 45.07 26.62
N GLN A 79 42.43 46.42 26.56
CA GLN A 79 41.65 47.33 25.68
C GLN A 79 42.36 48.73 25.64
N PRO A 80 41.88 49.87 25.03
CA PRO A 80 40.53 50.23 24.51
C PRO A 80 40.52 51.02 23.14
N GLY A 81 39.38 51.62 22.75
CA GLY A 81 39.35 52.90 21.98
C GLY A 81 38.35 53.06 20.80
N PRO A 82 37.40 54.04 20.79
CA PRO A 82 36.41 54.25 19.70
C PRO A 82 36.30 55.70 19.11
N TYR A 83 35.36 55.90 18.16
CA TYR A 83 34.64 57.12 17.65
C TYR A 83 34.73 57.43 16.13
N GLY A 84 33.60 57.80 15.50
CA GLY A 84 33.48 58.29 14.10
C GLY A 84 32.04 58.28 13.50
N GLN A 85 31.73 59.10 12.49
CA GLN A 85 30.40 59.21 11.83
C GLN A 85 30.49 59.43 10.27
N PRO A 86 29.38 59.39 9.48
CA PRO A 86 29.37 59.01 8.05
C PRO A 86 29.42 60.18 7.03
N PRO A 87 29.59 59.95 5.70
CA PRO A 87 28.42 59.87 4.78
C PRO A 87 28.54 59.03 3.45
N GLN A 88 27.37 58.62 2.91
CA GLN A 88 26.94 58.46 1.48
C GLN A 88 27.72 57.66 0.38
N GLN A 89 26.99 57.37 -0.73
CA GLN A 89 27.28 56.55 -1.94
C GLN A 89 28.18 57.26 -3.01
N PRO A 90 28.47 56.74 -4.26
CA PRO A 90 28.12 55.45 -4.95
C PRO A 90 29.25 54.71 -5.73
N GLY A 91 28.95 53.51 -6.30
CA GLY A 91 29.51 53.05 -7.60
C GLY A 91 30.38 51.78 -7.66
N PRO A 92 30.25 50.88 -8.67
CA PRO A 92 31.02 49.61 -8.77
C PRO A 92 31.81 49.38 -10.09
N TYR A 93 32.90 48.56 -10.05
CA TYR A 93 33.59 47.97 -11.22
C TYR A 93 34.45 46.73 -10.85
N GLY A 94 34.72 45.82 -11.79
CA GLY A 94 35.86 44.87 -11.73
C GLY A 94 35.61 43.42 -12.19
N GLN A 95 36.31 42.97 -13.24
CA GLN A 95 36.42 41.56 -13.71
C GLN A 95 37.92 41.19 -13.85
N PRO A 96 38.30 39.89 -13.97
CA PRO A 96 38.99 39.45 -15.20
C PRO A 96 38.68 37.99 -15.64
N GLN A 97 39.44 37.44 -16.60
CA GLN A 97 38.90 36.58 -17.67
C GLN A 97 39.87 35.50 -18.24
N GLN A 98 39.33 34.32 -18.60
CA GLN A 98 39.83 33.33 -19.62
C GLN A 98 41.15 32.53 -19.37
N PRO A 99 41.55 31.49 -20.18
CA PRO A 99 41.30 31.20 -21.62
C PRO A 99 40.79 29.78 -22.06
N GLY A 100 40.53 29.62 -23.38
CA GLY A 100 40.17 28.36 -24.11
C GLY A 100 41.38 27.67 -24.79
N PRO A 101 41.30 26.95 -25.95
CA PRO A 101 40.45 27.26 -27.14
C PRO A 101 39.99 26.10 -28.15
N TYR A 102 39.25 26.50 -29.21
CA TYR A 102 38.91 25.84 -30.52
C TYR A 102 38.08 24.52 -30.56
N GLY A 103 37.06 24.32 -31.43
CA GLY A 103 36.43 25.11 -32.54
C GLY A 103 35.01 24.56 -32.88
N ALA A 104 34.31 24.75 -34.03
CA ALA A 104 34.58 25.48 -35.29
C ALA A 104 33.25 25.94 -36.03
N GLN A 105 33.03 25.61 -37.32
CA GLN A 105 32.02 26.20 -38.25
C GLN A 105 31.63 25.21 -39.41
N PRO A 106 30.64 25.46 -40.33
CA PRO A 106 29.96 26.73 -40.70
C PRO A 106 28.39 26.72 -40.75
N GLN A 107 27.79 27.79 -41.29
CA GLN A 107 26.37 28.17 -41.16
C GLN A 107 25.73 28.74 -42.46
N TYR A 108 24.42 28.57 -42.66
CA TYR A 108 23.53 29.27 -43.63
C TYR A 108 22.11 29.45 -43.03
N GLY A 109 21.21 30.29 -43.57
CA GLY A 109 19.90 30.57 -42.94
C GLY A 109 18.83 31.33 -43.77
N TYR A 110 17.82 31.89 -43.06
CA TYR A 110 16.54 32.50 -43.53
C TYR A 110 15.46 31.51 -44.07
N PRO A 111 14.14 31.87 -44.07
CA PRO A 111 13.40 32.88 -43.28
C PRO A 111 12.14 32.30 -42.54
N GLN A 112 11.38 33.16 -41.87
CA GLN A 112 10.15 32.84 -41.12
C GLN A 112 8.87 33.03 -41.97
N GLN A 113 7.88 32.13 -41.85
CA GLN A 113 6.48 32.38 -42.26
C GLN A 113 5.48 31.39 -41.63
N GLN A 114 4.20 31.78 -41.50
CA GLN A 114 3.10 30.96 -40.92
C GLN A 114 2.01 30.66 -41.97
N PRO A 115 1.36 29.48 -41.93
CA PRO A 115 0.07 29.24 -42.59
C PRO A 115 -1.12 29.36 -41.59
N PRO A 116 -2.27 29.96 -41.98
CA PRO A 116 -3.47 30.02 -41.16
C PRO A 116 -4.41 28.81 -41.38
N PHE A 117 -5.29 28.52 -40.41
CA PHE A 117 -6.41 27.58 -40.55
C PHE A 117 -7.78 28.28 -40.31
N PRO A 118 -8.84 27.98 -41.08
CA PRO A 118 -10.17 28.57 -40.89
C PRO A 118 -10.96 27.95 -39.72
N GLY A 119 -11.90 28.72 -39.14
CA GLY A 119 -12.70 28.31 -37.99
C GLY A 119 -14.12 27.82 -38.30
N GLY A 120 -14.79 27.29 -37.27
CA GLY A 120 -16.20 26.87 -37.24
C GLY A 120 -16.84 27.19 -35.87
N PRO A 121 -18.18 27.20 -35.74
CA PRO A 121 -18.86 28.13 -34.81
C PRO A 121 -19.05 27.65 -33.38
N ALA A 122 -19.23 28.62 -32.46
CA ALA A 122 -19.53 28.41 -31.04
C ALA A 122 -20.92 28.91 -30.65
N VAL A 123 -21.51 28.33 -29.59
CA VAL A 123 -22.67 28.84 -28.82
C VAL A 123 -22.56 28.37 -27.35
N PRO A 124 -23.21 29.05 -26.39
CA PRO A 124 -22.75 29.08 -24.98
C PRO A 124 -23.44 28.08 -24.05
N GLY A 125 -22.94 27.97 -22.81
CA GLY A 125 -23.48 27.09 -21.76
C GLY A 125 -24.26 27.81 -20.65
N GLY A 126 -24.83 27.02 -19.73
CA GLY A 126 -25.40 27.49 -18.46
C GLY A 126 -26.62 26.69 -17.96
N GLY A 127 -26.54 26.20 -16.72
CA GLY A 127 -27.69 26.03 -15.81
C GLY A 127 -28.73 24.90 -16.02
N GLY A 128 -28.82 24.00 -15.02
CA GLY A 128 -30.05 23.88 -14.21
C GLY A 128 -31.22 22.96 -14.63
N ALA A 129 -31.37 21.87 -13.87
CA ALA A 129 -32.63 21.31 -13.32
C ALA A 129 -33.73 20.66 -14.22
N GLY A 130 -34.06 19.39 -13.90
CA GLY A 130 -35.37 18.73 -14.09
C GLY A 130 -35.71 18.20 -15.50
N PHE A 131 -36.75 17.38 -15.71
CA PHE A 131 -37.44 16.38 -14.85
C PHE A 131 -38.44 15.58 -15.74
N PHE A 132 -38.47 14.24 -15.66
CA PHE A 132 -39.44 13.33 -16.35
C PHE A 132 -39.39 13.34 -17.91
N LYS A 133 -39.75 12.29 -18.67
CA LYS A 133 -40.79 11.26 -18.45
C LYS A 133 -40.42 9.85 -18.94
N THR A 134 -41.18 8.91 -18.39
CA THR A 134 -41.29 7.48 -18.72
C THR A 134 -41.72 7.16 -20.16
N ARG A 135 -41.36 5.96 -20.63
CA ARG A 135 -42.32 4.93 -21.09
C ARG A 135 -41.66 3.54 -21.06
N ALA A 136 -42.48 2.50 -20.91
CA ALA A 136 -42.08 1.10 -20.91
C ALA A 136 -42.86 0.32 -21.99
N GLY A 137 -42.32 -0.84 -22.42
CA GLY A 137 -42.95 -1.76 -23.38
C GLY A 137 -42.25 -3.12 -23.34
N ILE A 138 -42.99 -4.22 -23.54
CA ILE A 138 -42.55 -5.60 -23.24
C ILE A 138 -42.95 -6.57 -24.37
N ALA A 139 -41.99 -7.37 -24.85
CA ALA A 139 -42.13 -8.75 -25.37
C ALA A 139 -40.69 -9.31 -25.60
N VAL A 140 -40.23 -10.52 -25.24
CA VAL A 140 -40.78 -11.86 -24.88
C VAL A 140 -40.85 -12.87 -26.04
N ALA A 141 -40.21 -14.03 -25.81
CA ALA A 141 -40.15 -15.27 -26.63
C ALA A 141 -39.36 -15.17 -27.97
N ALA A 142 -38.80 -16.27 -28.52
CA ALA A 142 -38.83 -17.69 -28.13
C ALA A 142 -37.44 -18.36 -28.33
N ALA A 143 -37.30 -19.63 -27.92
CA ALA A 143 -36.08 -20.44 -28.09
C ALA A 143 -36.37 -21.82 -28.71
N ALA A 144 -35.41 -22.37 -29.47
CA ALA A 144 -35.28 -23.80 -29.81
C ALA A 144 -33.84 -24.10 -30.30
N ALA A 145 -33.43 -25.38 -30.27
CA ALA A 145 -32.08 -25.85 -30.63
C ALA A 145 -32.10 -26.75 -31.90
N VAL A 146 -31.02 -27.55 -32.13
CA VAL A 146 -30.75 -28.60 -33.17
C VAL A 146 -29.61 -28.21 -34.14
N VAL A 147 -28.57 -29.02 -34.45
CA VAL A 147 -28.06 -30.30 -33.88
C VAL A 147 -26.54 -30.47 -34.17
N VAL A 148 -25.90 -31.43 -33.49
CA VAL A 148 -24.52 -31.90 -33.67
C VAL A 148 -24.19 -32.42 -35.08
N ILE A 149 -23.00 -32.12 -35.60
CA ILE A 149 -22.18 -33.09 -36.36
C ILE A 149 -20.75 -33.08 -35.80
N ALA A 150 -20.18 -34.27 -35.60
CA ALA A 150 -18.75 -34.49 -35.38
C ALA A 150 -18.26 -35.54 -36.39
N GLY A 151 -17.04 -35.38 -36.89
CA GLY A 151 -16.43 -36.30 -37.85
C GLY A 151 -15.37 -35.59 -38.69
N GLY A 152 -14.12 -36.10 -38.65
CA GLY A 152 -13.03 -35.64 -39.50
C GLY A 152 -12.76 -36.63 -40.64
N VAL A 153 -12.04 -36.18 -41.67
CA VAL A 153 -11.49 -37.03 -42.73
C VAL A 153 -10.05 -36.63 -42.98
N VAL A 154 -9.16 -37.62 -43.01
CA VAL A 154 -7.80 -37.50 -43.55
C VAL A 154 -7.77 -38.18 -44.90
N TRP A 155 -7.40 -37.45 -45.96
CA TRP A 155 -6.85 -38.07 -47.17
C TRP A 155 -5.89 -37.13 -47.90
N ALA A 156 -5.01 -37.70 -48.73
CA ALA A 156 -3.91 -36.98 -49.38
C ALA A 156 -3.73 -37.46 -50.83
N VAL A 157 -3.29 -36.56 -51.71
CA VAL A 157 -2.84 -36.86 -53.07
C VAL A 157 -1.54 -36.09 -53.36
N VAL A 158 -0.70 -36.64 -54.22
CA VAL A 158 0.68 -36.21 -54.49
C VAL A 158 0.82 -35.61 -55.89
N GLY A 159 1.72 -34.62 -56.02
CA GLY A 159 2.25 -34.10 -57.30
C GLY A 159 1.76 -32.71 -57.67
N GLY A 160 2.59 -31.82 -58.25
CA GLY A 160 4.04 -31.93 -58.50
C GLY A 160 4.50 -30.95 -59.59
N GLY A 161 5.77 -30.50 -59.52
CA GLY A 161 6.42 -29.74 -60.58
C GLY A 161 6.59 -28.22 -60.35
N ASP A 162 7.80 -27.76 -60.68
CA ASP A 162 8.17 -26.46 -61.28
C ASP A 162 7.89 -25.12 -60.53
N ASP A 163 8.93 -24.68 -59.81
CA ASP A 163 9.31 -23.26 -59.64
C ASP A 163 9.85 -22.68 -60.98
N PRO A 164 9.79 -21.35 -61.28
CA PRO A 164 10.28 -20.32 -60.35
C PRO A 164 9.60 -18.92 -60.37
N LYS A 165 10.12 -18.06 -59.47
CA LYS A 165 9.96 -16.59 -59.33
C LYS A 165 8.73 -16.11 -58.53
N LYS A 166 9.03 -15.59 -57.33
CA LYS A 166 8.24 -14.59 -56.61
C LYS A 166 9.18 -13.51 -56.09
N ASP A 167 8.88 -12.25 -56.42
CA ASP A 167 9.34 -11.08 -55.67
C ASP A 167 8.30 -10.74 -54.58
N PRO A 168 8.68 -10.04 -53.50
CA PRO A 168 7.95 -10.13 -52.23
C PRO A 168 6.66 -9.31 -52.20
N VAL A 169 5.54 -9.99 -51.95
CA VAL A 169 4.36 -9.38 -51.34
C VAL A 169 4.59 -9.39 -49.82
N ALA A 170 4.52 -8.22 -49.18
CA ALA A 170 4.65 -8.13 -47.73
C ALA A 170 3.48 -8.85 -47.05
N ASP A 171 3.78 -9.95 -46.35
CA ASP A 171 2.79 -10.65 -45.53
C ASP A 171 2.26 -9.70 -44.44
N LYS A 172 0.97 -9.85 -44.12
CA LYS A 172 0.40 -9.13 -42.97
C LYS A 172 1.11 -9.64 -41.72
N SER A 173 1.61 -8.72 -40.90
CA SER A 173 2.30 -9.02 -39.65
C SER A 173 1.56 -10.12 -38.89
N GLN A 174 2.27 -11.21 -38.57
CA GLN A 174 1.74 -12.19 -37.63
C GLN A 174 1.51 -11.46 -36.30
N ASP A 175 0.28 -11.51 -35.79
CA ASP A 175 -0.01 -11.02 -34.44
C ASP A 175 0.96 -11.70 -33.45
N PRO A 176 1.56 -10.95 -32.50
CA PRO A 176 2.52 -11.51 -31.58
C PRO A 176 1.86 -12.65 -30.78
N LYS A 177 2.28 -13.87 -31.09
CA LYS A 177 1.79 -15.11 -30.47
C LYS A 177 1.88 -14.96 -28.95
N PRO A 178 0.77 -15.14 -28.20
CA PRO A 178 0.78 -14.94 -26.76
C PRO A 178 1.90 -15.74 -26.08
N THR A 179 2.57 -15.11 -25.12
CA THR A 179 3.54 -15.77 -24.25
C THR A 179 2.90 -16.98 -23.55
N GLY A 180 3.73 -17.96 -23.22
CA GLY A 180 3.26 -19.26 -22.75
C GLY A 180 2.37 -19.20 -21.51
N SER A 181 1.51 -20.21 -21.37
CA SER A 181 0.96 -20.56 -20.05
C SER A 181 2.10 -20.65 -19.03
N ALA A 182 1.85 -20.32 -17.76
CA ALA A 182 2.84 -20.54 -16.73
C ALA A 182 3.30 -22.02 -16.74
N PRO A 183 4.59 -22.30 -16.50
CA PRO A 183 5.08 -23.68 -16.40
C PRO A 183 4.33 -24.42 -15.30
N VAL A 184 4.29 -25.74 -15.42
CA VAL A 184 3.52 -26.60 -14.52
C VAL A 184 4.19 -26.68 -13.16
N ASN A 185 3.39 -26.69 -12.09
CA ASN A 185 3.87 -26.97 -10.73
C ASN A 185 4.57 -28.35 -10.74
N PRO A 186 5.85 -28.47 -10.33
CA PRO A 186 6.57 -29.75 -10.35
C PRO A 186 6.01 -30.77 -9.34
N GLY A 187 5.07 -30.37 -8.48
CA GLY A 187 4.27 -31.26 -7.64
C GLY A 187 4.92 -31.64 -6.32
N ASP A 188 4.15 -31.58 -5.24
CA ASP A 188 4.64 -31.81 -3.87
C ASP A 188 3.94 -32.97 -3.14
N GLY A 189 2.96 -33.60 -3.81
CA GLY A 189 2.05 -34.63 -3.28
C GLY A 189 0.62 -34.14 -3.00
N SER A 190 0.33 -32.84 -3.11
CA SER A 190 -0.89 -32.21 -2.57
C SER A 190 -1.99 -31.91 -3.59
N GLY A 191 -2.10 -32.72 -4.66
CA GLY A 191 -3.37 -32.92 -5.37
C GLY A 191 -3.80 -31.88 -6.42
N ASP A 192 -2.93 -31.46 -7.33
CA ASP A 192 -3.28 -30.68 -8.54
C ASP A 192 -3.18 -31.48 -9.86
N GLY A 193 -2.72 -32.74 -9.79
CA GLY A 193 -3.04 -33.80 -10.77
C GLY A 193 -2.37 -33.73 -12.14
N HIS A 194 -1.49 -32.76 -12.39
CA HIS A 194 -0.72 -32.65 -13.62
C HIS A 194 0.76 -32.94 -13.35
N ALA A 195 1.24 -34.10 -13.80
CA ALA A 195 2.62 -34.52 -13.63
C ALA A 195 3.57 -33.74 -14.56
N GLY A 196 3.94 -32.53 -14.14
CA GLY A 196 4.92 -31.70 -14.83
C GLY A 196 6.35 -32.19 -14.61
N THR A 197 6.98 -32.75 -15.63
CA THR A 197 8.39 -33.21 -15.58
C THR A 197 9.41 -32.10 -15.81
N GLU A 198 9.05 -30.85 -15.49
CA GLU A 198 9.87 -29.66 -15.74
C GLU A 198 10.78 -29.38 -14.54
N ASP A 199 12.01 -29.88 -14.58
CA ASP A 199 13.02 -29.55 -13.58
C ASP A 199 13.49 -28.10 -13.76
N LEU A 200 12.94 -27.20 -12.94
CA LEU A 200 13.30 -25.78 -12.89
C LEU A 200 14.75 -25.51 -12.43
N ASN A 201 15.52 -26.56 -12.10
CA ASN A 201 16.96 -26.49 -11.85
C ASN A 201 17.81 -27.12 -12.99
N ALA A 202 17.19 -27.62 -14.06
CA ALA A 202 17.92 -28.16 -15.21
C ALA A 202 18.76 -27.06 -15.88
N GLY A 203 20.01 -27.38 -16.22
CA GLY A 203 20.95 -26.43 -16.82
C GLY A 203 21.46 -25.32 -15.89
N ARG A 204 21.05 -25.30 -14.62
CA ARG A 204 21.55 -24.37 -13.58
C ARG A 204 23.07 -24.48 -13.43
N GLN A 205 23.73 -23.33 -13.41
CA GLN A 205 25.19 -23.20 -13.31
C GLN A 205 25.71 -23.32 -11.87
N ALA A 206 27.00 -23.63 -11.74
CA ALA A 206 27.67 -23.68 -10.44
C ALA A 206 27.74 -22.29 -9.80
N GLY A 207 27.19 -22.14 -8.59
CA GLY A 207 27.14 -20.87 -7.85
C GLY A 207 25.81 -20.12 -7.92
N GLU A 208 24.90 -20.50 -8.82
CA GLU A 208 23.51 -20.02 -8.79
C GLU A 208 22.74 -20.60 -7.58
N SER A 209 21.62 -19.97 -7.23
CA SER A 209 20.62 -20.49 -6.32
C SER A 209 19.86 -21.65 -6.97
N LYS A 210 19.18 -22.48 -6.18
CA LYS A 210 18.20 -23.44 -6.67
C LYS A 210 16.81 -22.83 -6.59
N VAL A 211 15.91 -23.18 -7.50
CA VAL A 211 14.48 -23.16 -7.20
C VAL A 211 14.22 -24.23 -6.14
N LEU A 212 13.75 -23.81 -4.97
CA LEU A 212 13.33 -24.70 -3.90
C LEU A 212 11.95 -25.29 -4.21
N TRP A 213 11.05 -24.41 -4.66
CA TRP A 213 9.69 -24.75 -5.06
C TRP A 213 9.04 -23.60 -5.83
N TYR A 214 8.01 -23.94 -6.59
CA TYR A 214 7.17 -23.02 -7.35
C TYR A 214 5.71 -23.40 -7.13
N LYS A 215 4.80 -22.41 -7.12
CA LYS A 215 3.35 -22.57 -6.95
C LYS A 215 2.58 -21.75 -7.96
N THR A 216 1.57 -22.39 -8.54
CA THR A 216 0.53 -21.76 -9.33
C THR A 216 -0.61 -21.26 -8.44
N ALA A 217 -1.45 -20.37 -8.98
CA ALA A 217 -2.53 -19.71 -8.26
C ALA A 217 -3.86 -20.49 -8.33
N PRO A 218 -4.74 -20.37 -7.32
CA PRO A 218 -6.13 -20.81 -7.45
C PRO A 218 -6.85 -20.03 -8.56
N LYS A 219 -7.93 -20.62 -9.09
CA LYS A 219 -8.65 -20.04 -10.23
C LYS A 219 -9.38 -18.75 -9.86
N ALA A 220 -8.89 -17.62 -10.36
CA ALA A 220 -9.54 -16.33 -10.21
C ALA A 220 -10.79 -16.15 -11.11
N PRO A 221 -11.70 -15.21 -10.76
CA PRO A 221 -12.68 -14.63 -11.67
C PRO A 221 -12.04 -13.95 -12.90
N GLY A 222 -12.79 -13.81 -13.99
CA GLY A 222 -12.30 -13.30 -15.28
C GLY A 222 -11.98 -11.80 -15.33
N ASP A 223 -12.39 -11.04 -14.31
CA ASP A 223 -12.00 -9.64 -14.04
C ASP A 223 -10.70 -9.53 -13.21
N GLY A 224 -10.14 -10.68 -12.83
CA GLY A 224 -8.95 -10.82 -11.99
C GLY A 224 -9.28 -10.96 -10.50
N ALA A 225 -8.23 -11.07 -9.69
CA ALA A 225 -8.34 -11.12 -8.24
C ALA A 225 -7.10 -10.54 -7.57
N ASP A 226 -7.26 -9.92 -6.42
CA ASP A 226 -6.13 -9.39 -5.67
C ASP A 226 -5.41 -10.53 -4.91
N ALA A 227 -4.09 -10.43 -4.78
CA ALA A 227 -3.27 -11.35 -4.00
C ALA A 227 -2.43 -10.58 -2.96
N PRO A 228 -3.07 -9.89 -2.00
CA PRO A 228 -2.40 -9.00 -1.06
C PRO A 228 -1.63 -9.79 0.02
N GLY A 229 -0.55 -9.21 0.53
CA GLY A 229 0.29 -9.84 1.55
C GLY A 229 1.19 -10.96 1.01
N MET A 230 2.31 -11.18 1.71
CA MET A 230 3.23 -12.31 1.55
C MET A 230 4.07 -12.34 2.83
N TRP A 231 4.12 -13.47 3.53
CA TRP A 231 4.67 -13.51 4.87
C TRP A 231 5.56 -14.72 5.09
N ILE A 232 6.83 -14.46 5.40
CA ILE A 232 7.82 -15.49 5.66
C ILE A 232 8.14 -15.54 7.16
N THR A 233 8.08 -16.73 7.75
CA THR A 233 8.60 -17.05 9.09
C THR A 233 9.82 -17.96 8.97
N SER A 234 10.41 -18.36 10.10
CA SER A 234 11.51 -19.33 10.14
C SER A 234 11.15 -20.75 9.67
N THR A 235 9.87 -21.01 9.35
CA THR A 235 9.37 -22.34 8.92
C THR A 235 8.34 -22.31 7.79
N VAL A 236 7.58 -21.21 7.65
CA VAL A 236 6.42 -21.11 6.76
C VAL A 236 6.55 -19.91 5.82
N ALA A 237 6.24 -20.10 4.54
CA ALA A 237 5.97 -19.05 3.57
C ALA A 237 4.46 -19.02 3.25
N ALA A 238 3.76 -17.98 3.69
CA ALA A 238 2.32 -17.83 3.57
C ALA A 238 1.92 -16.72 2.59
N LYS A 239 0.77 -16.91 1.93
CA LYS A 239 0.27 -16.03 0.87
C LYS A 239 -1.25 -15.94 0.93
N ALA A 240 -1.81 -14.74 0.83
CA ALA A 240 -3.24 -14.55 0.60
C ALA A 240 -3.51 -14.28 -0.89
N VAL A 241 -4.59 -14.86 -1.43
CA VAL A 241 -4.90 -14.84 -2.85
C VAL A 241 -6.39 -15.07 -3.11
N TYR A 242 -7.03 -14.16 -3.85
CA TYR A 242 -8.47 -14.18 -4.16
C TYR A 242 -9.38 -14.29 -2.91
N ASN A 243 -9.75 -15.48 -2.47
CA ASN A 243 -10.52 -15.73 -1.23
C ASN A 243 -9.81 -16.73 -0.30
N GLU A 244 -8.55 -17.06 -0.54
CA GLU A 244 -7.82 -18.10 0.18
C GLU A 244 -6.57 -17.54 0.88
N VAL A 245 -6.20 -18.16 2.00
CA VAL A 245 -4.85 -18.06 2.55
C VAL A 245 -4.20 -19.43 2.49
N VAL A 246 -3.06 -19.51 1.81
CA VAL A 246 -2.25 -20.72 1.63
C VAL A 246 -0.91 -20.56 2.32
N ALA A 247 -0.29 -21.68 2.70
CA ALA A 247 1.01 -21.67 3.38
C ALA A 247 1.83 -22.91 3.06
N TYR A 248 3.12 -22.69 2.80
CA TYR A 248 4.06 -23.70 2.33
C TYR A 248 5.30 -23.77 3.23
N ASP A 249 5.90 -24.95 3.36
CA ASP A 249 7.14 -25.10 4.11
C ASP A 249 8.33 -24.46 3.36
N ILE A 250 9.23 -23.78 4.07
CA ILE A 250 10.33 -23.04 3.44
C ILE A 250 11.46 -23.91 2.83
N VAL A 251 11.33 -25.24 2.84
CA VAL A 251 12.34 -26.16 2.31
C VAL A 251 11.86 -26.84 1.03
N GLY A 252 10.72 -27.54 1.07
CA GLY A 252 10.14 -28.30 -0.04
C GLY A 252 8.83 -27.73 -0.59
N GLY A 253 8.29 -26.68 0.02
CA GLY A 253 7.07 -26.01 -0.45
C GLY A 253 5.79 -26.82 -0.26
N LYS A 254 5.77 -27.84 0.60
CA LYS A 254 4.56 -28.61 0.91
C LYS A 254 3.60 -27.78 1.77
N PRO A 255 2.28 -27.99 1.71
CA PRO A 255 1.33 -27.28 2.57
C PRO A 255 1.68 -27.44 4.05
N SER A 256 1.94 -26.33 4.75
CA SER A 256 2.24 -26.33 6.18
C SER A 256 0.99 -26.57 7.04
N TRP A 257 -0.17 -26.21 6.50
CA TRP A 257 -1.50 -26.43 7.08
C TRP A 257 -2.57 -26.35 5.96
N PRO A 258 -3.80 -26.86 6.18
CA PRO A 258 -4.85 -26.85 5.16
C PRO A 258 -5.28 -25.43 4.77
N THR A 259 -5.46 -25.18 3.47
CA THR A 259 -5.87 -23.87 2.91
C THR A 259 -7.06 -23.27 3.65
N ILE A 260 -6.94 -22.00 4.05
CA ILE A 260 -8.00 -21.25 4.70
C ILE A 260 -8.83 -20.57 3.60
N THR A 261 -9.83 -21.27 3.08
CA THR A 261 -10.80 -20.72 2.11
C THR A 261 -11.85 -19.88 2.86
N LEU A 262 -11.94 -18.59 2.50
CA LEU A 262 -12.89 -17.63 3.07
C LEU A 262 -14.19 -17.57 2.24
N PRO A 263 -15.35 -17.22 2.83
CA PRO A 263 -16.63 -17.21 2.13
C PRO A 263 -16.69 -16.33 0.87
N HIS A 264 -15.94 -15.21 0.87
CA HIS A 264 -15.90 -14.22 -0.21
C HIS A 264 -14.48 -13.66 -0.35
N LYS A 265 -14.24 -12.88 -1.41
CA LYS A 265 -12.90 -12.36 -1.72
C LYS A 265 -12.29 -11.53 -0.58
N ILE A 266 -10.98 -11.67 -0.44
CA ILE A 266 -10.10 -10.84 0.36
C ILE A 266 -10.09 -9.43 -0.23
N CYS A 267 -9.99 -8.43 0.64
CA CYS A 267 -10.08 -7.00 0.32
C CYS A 267 -9.18 -6.12 1.21
N GLY A 268 -8.36 -6.75 2.05
CA GLY A 268 -7.30 -6.13 2.83
C GLY A 268 -6.43 -7.22 3.48
N ALA A 269 -5.14 -6.98 3.65
CA ALA A 269 -4.23 -7.88 4.34
C ALA A 269 -3.08 -7.08 4.98
N SER A 270 -2.61 -7.46 6.17
CA SER A 270 -1.54 -6.72 6.86
C SER A 270 -0.21 -6.85 6.10
N PRO A 271 0.48 -5.76 5.73
CA PRO A 271 1.69 -5.83 4.91
C PRO A 271 2.85 -6.48 5.68
N GLN A 272 2.97 -6.20 6.98
CA GLN A 272 3.85 -6.93 7.90
C GLN A 272 3.05 -7.84 8.85
N LYS A 273 3.69 -8.95 9.25
CA LYS A 273 3.25 -9.81 10.36
C LYS A 273 3.51 -9.15 11.72
N SER A 274 2.81 -9.59 12.76
CA SER A 274 3.07 -9.23 14.16
C SER A 274 4.40 -9.82 14.68
N ALA A 275 4.80 -9.41 15.88
CA ALA A 275 5.99 -9.95 16.55
C ALA A 275 5.85 -11.42 17.00
N ASP A 276 4.62 -11.95 17.05
CA ASP A 276 4.28 -13.35 17.36
C ASP A 276 3.91 -14.17 16.11
N ASP A 277 4.41 -13.79 14.93
CA ASP A 277 4.21 -14.47 13.64
C ASP A 277 2.72 -14.61 13.23
N LYS A 278 1.92 -13.55 13.42
CA LYS A 278 0.50 -13.51 13.05
C LYS A 278 0.21 -12.47 11.98
N VAL A 279 -0.87 -12.69 11.24
CA VAL A 279 -1.31 -11.81 10.15
C VAL A 279 -2.79 -11.52 10.23
N ALA A 280 -3.18 -10.33 9.78
CA ALA A 280 -4.57 -9.93 9.67
C ALA A 280 -5.01 -9.96 8.21
N VAL A 281 -6.21 -10.46 7.97
CA VAL A 281 -6.85 -10.50 6.65
C VAL A 281 -8.27 -9.97 6.79
N ALA A 282 -8.70 -9.14 5.83
CA ALA A 282 -10.07 -8.68 5.70
C ALA A 282 -10.70 -9.27 4.44
N TYR A 283 -11.94 -9.73 4.55
CA TYR A 283 -12.72 -10.22 3.42
C TYR A 283 -14.12 -9.59 3.35
N MET A 284 -14.70 -9.63 2.15
CA MET A 284 -15.99 -9.01 1.85
C MET A 284 -17.14 -9.73 2.57
N SER A 285 -18.15 -9.00 3.03
CA SER A 285 -19.37 -9.55 3.64
C SER A 285 -20.43 -10.02 2.61
N GLY A 286 -20.04 -10.19 1.35
CA GLY A 286 -20.91 -10.64 0.26
C GLY A 286 -20.23 -10.52 -1.11
N VAL A 287 -21.00 -10.80 -2.17
CA VAL A 287 -20.56 -10.74 -3.59
C VAL A 287 -21.17 -9.57 -4.39
N THR A 288 -21.96 -8.71 -3.74
CA THR A 288 -22.69 -7.61 -4.39
C THR A 288 -21.96 -6.26 -4.28
N ASP A 289 -22.41 -5.29 -5.06
CA ASP A 289 -22.03 -3.86 -4.98
C ASP A 289 -22.16 -3.24 -3.57
N ARG A 290 -23.06 -3.78 -2.74
CA ARG A 290 -23.32 -3.36 -1.35
C ARG A 290 -22.45 -4.08 -0.32
N ALA A 291 -21.70 -5.11 -0.72
CA ALA A 291 -20.83 -5.87 0.19
C ALA A 291 -19.73 -4.97 0.77
N LYS A 292 -19.33 -5.27 2.00
CA LYS A 292 -18.40 -4.44 2.79
C LYS A 292 -17.16 -5.23 3.16
N CYS A 293 -15.98 -4.62 3.05
CA CYS A 293 -14.70 -5.16 3.47
C CYS A 293 -14.56 -5.08 5.00
N ASN A 294 -15.35 -5.88 5.73
CA ASN A 294 -15.49 -5.72 7.17
C ASN A 294 -15.54 -7.02 7.97
N GLN A 295 -15.22 -8.17 7.37
CA GLN A 295 -14.95 -9.40 8.12
C GLN A 295 -13.43 -9.51 8.30
N VAL A 296 -12.93 -9.18 9.50
CA VAL A 296 -11.50 -9.18 9.81
C VAL A 296 -11.15 -10.40 10.66
N ILE A 297 -10.13 -11.14 10.24
CA ILE A 297 -9.60 -12.33 10.92
C ILE A 297 -8.13 -12.14 11.26
N GLN A 298 -7.68 -12.75 12.36
CA GLN A 298 -6.26 -12.93 12.66
C GLN A 298 -5.89 -14.41 12.53
N ILE A 299 -4.77 -14.69 11.86
CA ILE A 299 -4.25 -16.03 11.60
C ILE A 299 -2.85 -16.16 12.20
N ASP A 300 -2.63 -17.21 12.98
CA ASP A 300 -1.31 -17.70 13.40
C ASP A 300 -0.62 -18.40 12.21
N LEU A 301 0.50 -17.84 11.71
CA LEU A 301 1.16 -18.35 10.50
C LEU A 301 1.77 -19.74 10.70
N LYS A 302 2.12 -20.10 11.93
CA LYS A 302 2.77 -21.36 12.28
C LYS A 302 1.81 -22.55 12.23
N THR A 303 0.52 -22.32 12.49
CA THR A 303 -0.49 -23.38 12.66
C THR A 303 -1.70 -23.25 11.75
N GLY A 304 -1.88 -22.13 11.04
CA GLY A 304 -3.05 -21.84 10.21
C GLY A 304 -4.32 -21.61 11.04
N LYS A 305 -4.20 -21.46 12.36
CA LYS A 305 -5.35 -21.23 13.23
C LYS A 305 -5.82 -19.79 13.13
N LYS A 306 -7.12 -19.63 12.95
CA LYS A 306 -7.82 -18.36 13.14
C LYS A 306 -7.98 -18.11 14.64
N ASP A 307 -7.19 -17.18 15.19
CA ASP A 307 -7.24 -16.78 16.61
C ASP A 307 -8.63 -16.21 16.95
N TRP A 308 -9.11 -15.30 16.11
CA TRP A 308 -10.40 -14.64 16.25
C TRP A 308 -10.90 -14.11 14.91
N GLU A 309 -12.19 -13.77 14.89
CA GLU A 309 -12.90 -13.16 13.76
C GLU A 309 -13.84 -12.08 14.27
N ARG A 310 -13.85 -10.92 13.61
CA ARG A 310 -14.63 -9.75 14.04
C ARG A 310 -15.24 -9.06 12.83
N LYS A 311 -16.55 -8.84 12.90
CA LYS A 311 -17.25 -7.92 12.00
C LYS A 311 -17.02 -6.49 12.46
N ILE A 312 -16.38 -5.68 11.62
CA ILE A 312 -16.12 -4.28 11.89
C ILE A 312 -17.37 -3.45 11.53
N GLY A 313 -17.73 -2.50 12.39
CA GLY A 313 -18.80 -1.55 12.10
C GLY A 313 -18.41 -0.54 11.03
N GLU A 314 -19.39 0.00 10.32
CA GLU A 314 -19.23 1.27 9.60
C GLU A 314 -19.46 2.44 10.58
N GLY A 315 -18.92 3.61 10.26
CA GLY A 315 -18.99 4.78 11.14
C GLY A 315 -20.15 5.72 10.79
N ALA A 316 -19.83 7.01 10.67
CA ALA A 316 -20.74 8.02 10.16
C ALA A 316 -21.00 7.88 8.64
N LEU A 317 -21.84 8.76 8.07
CA LEU A 317 -22.01 8.85 6.62
C LEU A 317 -20.65 9.09 5.93
N PHE A 318 -20.37 8.32 4.87
CA PHE A 318 -19.08 8.22 4.16
C PHE A 318 -17.91 7.60 4.93
N ASP A 319 -18.08 7.19 6.19
CA ASP A 319 -17.06 6.48 6.98
C ASP A 319 -17.21 4.96 6.80
N GLY A 320 -16.99 4.54 5.55
CA GLY A 320 -17.33 3.21 5.07
C GLY A 320 -16.18 2.21 5.04
N THR A 321 -16.55 0.97 4.75
CA THR A 321 -15.66 -0.16 4.42
C THR A 321 -15.90 -0.67 2.99
N GLY A 322 -16.27 0.25 2.08
CA GLY A 322 -16.76 -0.09 0.74
C GLY A 322 -15.66 -0.34 -0.30
N THR A 323 -14.52 0.36 -0.20
CA THR A 323 -13.38 0.26 -1.14
C THR A 323 -12.32 -0.74 -0.69
N GLY A 324 -12.14 -0.87 0.63
CA GLY A 324 -11.23 -1.82 1.28
C GLY A 324 -11.16 -1.54 2.78
N VAL A 325 -10.16 -2.12 3.46
CA VAL A 325 -9.62 -1.61 4.75
C VAL A 325 -8.10 -1.75 4.76
N GLU A 326 -7.43 -0.75 5.34
CA GLU A 326 -6.00 -0.83 5.65
C GLU A 326 -5.83 -1.63 6.95
N LEU A 327 -4.87 -2.56 7.01
CA LEU A 327 -4.62 -3.41 8.18
C LEU A 327 -3.17 -3.25 8.58
N THR A 328 -2.88 -2.79 9.80
CA THR A 328 -1.48 -2.68 10.24
C THR A 328 -1.32 -2.89 11.75
N TYR A 329 -0.22 -3.53 12.15
CA TYR A 329 0.04 -3.88 13.54
C TYR A 329 0.89 -2.81 14.23
N ALA A 330 0.60 -2.50 15.49
CA ALA A 330 1.47 -1.70 16.35
C ALA A 330 1.36 -2.19 17.80
N GLY A 331 2.45 -2.74 18.35
CA GLY A 331 2.43 -3.40 19.66
C GLY A 331 1.37 -4.52 19.74
N SER A 332 0.54 -4.49 20.78
CA SER A 332 -0.57 -5.43 21.02
C SER A 332 -1.88 -5.08 20.29
N THR A 333 -1.81 -4.24 19.25
CA THR A 333 -2.98 -3.71 18.56
C THR A 333 -2.88 -3.92 17.05
N LEU A 334 -3.97 -4.42 16.45
CA LEU A 334 -4.23 -4.30 15.02
C LEU A 334 -5.05 -3.03 14.78
N MET A 335 -4.53 -2.09 13.99
CA MET A 335 -5.30 -0.96 13.50
C MET A 335 -5.99 -1.32 12.18
N VAL A 336 -7.29 -1.07 12.12
CA VAL A 336 -8.13 -1.22 10.91
C VAL A 336 -8.51 0.16 10.40
N GLY A 337 -7.88 0.61 9.31
CA GLY A 337 -8.18 1.87 8.64
C GLY A 337 -9.46 1.77 7.80
N ARG A 338 -10.35 2.76 7.95
CA ARG A 338 -11.57 2.98 7.15
C ARG A 338 -11.47 4.33 6.41
N GLN A 339 -12.40 4.62 5.52
CA GLN A 339 -12.33 5.81 4.64
C GLN A 339 -12.21 7.17 5.36
N MET A 340 -12.76 7.30 6.58
CA MET A 340 -12.72 8.55 7.36
C MET A 340 -12.43 8.35 8.86
N SER A 341 -11.87 7.19 9.24
CA SER A 341 -11.59 6.82 10.63
C SER A 341 -10.71 5.57 10.70
N GLY A 342 -10.43 5.08 11.91
CA GLY A 342 -9.96 3.70 12.08
C GLY A 342 -10.30 3.10 13.43
N VAL A 343 -10.21 1.77 13.54
CA VAL A 343 -10.57 1.00 14.74
C VAL A 343 -9.34 0.26 15.26
N GLY A 344 -8.96 0.50 16.51
CA GLY A 344 -7.91 -0.28 17.18
C GLY A 344 -8.50 -1.53 17.81
N LEU A 345 -7.99 -2.70 17.45
CA LEU A 345 -8.42 -4.01 17.96
C LEU A 345 -7.28 -4.68 18.74
N SER A 346 -7.58 -5.31 19.87
CA SER A 346 -6.60 -6.14 20.59
C SER A 346 -6.17 -7.33 19.73
N THR A 347 -4.87 -7.57 19.59
CA THR A 347 -4.37 -8.77 18.91
C THR A 347 -4.71 -10.06 19.66
N THR A 348 -4.97 -10.01 20.97
CA THR A 348 -5.30 -11.18 21.78
C THR A 348 -6.65 -11.79 21.43
N ASP A 349 -7.70 -10.96 21.24
CA ASP A 349 -9.08 -11.44 21.09
C ASP A 349 -9.96 -10.59 20.15
N GLY A 350 -9.38 -9.64 19.41
CA GLY A 350 -10.10 -8.78 18.47
C GLY A 350 -11.11 -7.82 19.10
N LYS A 351 -11.14 -7.64 20.43
CA LYS A 351 -11.99 -6.60 21.05
C LYS A 351 -11.51 -5.22 20.61
N GLN A 352 -12.46 -4.33 20.31
CA GLN A 352 -12.19 -2.93 20.06
C GLN A 352 -11.63 -2.26 21.33
N LEU A 353 -10.44 -1.68 21.22
CA LEU A 353 -9.76 -0.90 22.24
C LEU A 353 -10.17 0.58 22.15
N PHE A 354 -10.13 1.14 20.93
CA PHE A 354 -10.44 2.53 20.64
C PHE A 354 -10.97 2.72 19.22
N GLU A 355 -11.48 3.93 18.92
CA GLU A 355 -11.95 4.30 17.58
C GLU A 355 -11.49 5.72 17.23
N LYS A 356 -10.55 5.82 16.28
CA LYS A 356 -10.00 7.09 15.80
C LYS A 356 -10.98 7.73 14.81
N LYS A 357 -11.93 8.49 15.35
CA LYS A 357 -12.97 9.23 14.60
C LYS A 357 -12.50 10.62 14.19
N LYS A 358 -13.34 11.33 13.41
CA LYS A 358 -13.21 12.77 13.12
C LYS A 358 -12.96 13.60 14.38
N TYR A 359 -12.02 14.54 14.34
CA TYR A 359 -11.66 15.40 15.47
C TYR A 359 -11.31 16.83 15.05
N GLY A 360 -11.07 17.72 16.01
CA GLY A 360 -10.47 19.05 15.80
C GLY A 360 -11.20 19.92 14.78
N ALA A 361 -10.44 20.61 13.92
CA ALA A 361 -10.94 21.48 12.85
C ALA A 361 -11.46 20.68 11.63
N ALA A 362 -12.36 19.73 11.89
CA ALA A 362 -12.84 18.74 10.92
C ALA A 362 -11.71 17.97 10.24
N CYS A 363 -10.80 17.43 11.05
CA CYS A 363 -9.82 16.43 10.64
C CYS A 363 -10.48 15.06 10.53
N PHE A 364 -10.36 14.43 9.37
CA PHE A 364 -10.81 13.07 9.09
C PHE A 364 -9.58 12.17 8.90
N PRO A 365 -9.32 11.21 9.81
CA PRO A 365 -8.29 10.18 9.60
C PRO A 365 -8.57 9.41 8.32
N SER A 366 -7.57 9.22 7.46
CA SER A 366 -7.75 8.60 6.14
C SER A 366 -6.60 7.71 5.69
N ALA A 367 -5.61 7.45 6.55
CA ALA A 367 -4.64 6.36 6.42
C ALA A 367 -3.85 6.12 7.73
N PHE A 368 -3.27 4.92 7.91
CA PHE A 368 -2.57 4.46 9.11
C PHE A 368 -1.36 3.58 8.78
N ALA A 369 -0.17 3.95 9.28
CA ALA A 369 1.05 3.14 9.15
C ALA A 369 1.47 2.54 10.50
N GLY A 370 1.86 1.26 10.51
CA GLY A 370 2.19 0.48 11.70
C GLY A 370 3.63 -0.06 11.71
N GLY A 371 3.99 -0.73 12.80
CA GLY A 371 5.32 -1.22 13.13
C GLY A 371 5.67 -0.89 14.59
N GLU A 372 6.87 -0.36 14.84
CA GLU A 372 7.28 0.15 16.15
C GLU A 372 6.47 1.37 16.61
N ARG A 373 5.80 2.07 15.67
CA ARG A 373 4.91 3.20 15.93
C ARG A 373 3.60 3.02 15.17
N LEU A 374 2.53 3.58 15.71
CA LEU A 374 1.28 3.79 14.99
C LEU A 374 1.23 5.24 14.52
N LEU A 375 1.33 5.47 13.22
CA LEU A 375 1.08 6.77 12.61
C LEU A 375 -0.34 6.80 12.04
N ALA A 376 -1.04 7.90 12.24
CA ALA A 376 -2.30 8.22 11.58
C ALA A 376 -2.11 9.49 10.74
N VAL A 377 -2.66 9.51 9.54
CA VAL A 377 -2.69 10.71 8.69
C VAL A 377 -4.13 11.12 8.46
N SER A 378 -4.40 12.39 8.72
CA SER A 378 -5.74 12.99 8.61
C SER A 378 -5.74 14.12 7.61
N SER A 379 -6.84 14.24 6.87
CA SER A 379 -7.11 15.41 6.03
C SER A 379 -8.10 16.33 6.76
N CYS A 380 -7.71 17.59 6.96
CA CYS A 380 -8.37 18.56 7.83
C CYS A 380 -8.90 19.76 7.04
N GLY A 381 -10.00 20.35 7.51
CA GLY A 381 -10.49 21.64 7.00
C GLY A 381 -10.81 21.68 5.50
N ALA A 382 -11.19 20.56 4.90
CA ALA A 382 -11.45 20.46 3.45
C ALA A 382 -12.41 21.54 2.94
N SER A 383 -12.10 22.12 1.78
CA SER A 383 -12.78 23.27 1.18
C SER A 383 -12.72 24.58 1.99
N THR A 384 -11.75 24.75 2.89
CA THR A 384 -11.54 26.00 3.66
C THR A 384 -10.14 26.61 3.46
N ASP A 385 -9.92 27.79 4.06
CA ASP A 385 -8.61 28.42 4.24
C ASP A 385 -7.65 27.55 5.06
N LYS A 386 -8.19 26.77 6.01
CA LYS A 386 -7.46 25.89 6.95
C LYS A 386 -7.29 24.46 6.44
N GLU A 387 -7.46 24.23 5.14
CA GLU A 387 -7.28 22.91 4.53
C GLU A 387 -5.82 22.44 4.57
N HIS A 388 -5.58 21.26 5.13
CA HIS A 388 -4.25 20.64 5.20
C HIS A 388 -4.32 19.14 5.48
N ASP A 389 -3.26 18.41 5.17
CA ASP A 389 -2.97 17.12 5.82
C ASP A 389 -2.18 17.34 7.12
N GLU A 390 -2.40 16.46 8.11
CA GLU A 390 -1.54 16.32 9.28
C GLU A 390 -1.20 14.85 9.59
N VAL A 391 -0.05 14.62 10.19
CA VAL A 391 0.34 13.31 10.77
C VAL A 391 0.26 13.38 12.28
N GLN A 392 -0.22 12.31 12.91
CA GLN A 392 -0.13 12.09 14.34
C GLN A 392 0.57 10.75 14.61
N GLU A 393 1.50 10.70 15.56
CA GLU A 393 1.82 9.44 16.22
C GLU A 393 0.75 9.18 17.28
N LEU A 394 0.11 8.01 17.21
CA LEU A 394 -0.87 7.57 18.19
C LEU A 394 -0.21 6.68 19.25
N ASP A 395 -0.77 6.65 20.45
CA ASP A 395 -0.54 5.51 21.32
C ASP A 395 -1.26 4.26 20.80
N PRO A 396 -0.57 3.12 20.59
CA PRO A 396 -1.21 1.92 20.07
C PRO A 396 -2.24 1.30 21.02
N ALA A 397 -2.25 1.62 22.32
CA ALA A 397 -3.24 1.08 23.25
C ALA A 397 -4.49 1.96 23.37
N THR A 398 -4.36 3.30 23.34
CA THR A 398 -5.49 4.23 23.55
C THR A 398 -5.97 4.96 22.30
N GLY A 399 -5.16 5.04 21.23
CA GLY A 399 -5.46 5.82 20.03
C GLY A 399 -5.30 7.35 20.19
N GLU A 400 -4.83 7.79 21.35
CA GLU A 400 -4.58 9.21 21.65
C GLU A 400 -3.31 9.71 20.94
N ALA A 401 -3.28 10.99 20.55
CA ALA A 401 -2.14 11.55 19.82
C ALA A 401 -1.00 11.91 20.78
N LYS A 402 0.18 11.29 20.60
CA LYS A 402 1.43 11.62 21.29
C LYS A 402 2.03 12.94 20.81
N TRP A 403 1.89 13.21 19.52
CA TRP A 403 2.20 14.49 18.89
C TRP A 403 1.36 14.67 17.62
N THR A 404 1.30 15.89 17.12
CA THR A 404 0.64 16.25 15.86
C THR A 404 1.54 17.14 15.01
N LYS A 405 1.58 16.87 13.71
CA LYS A 405 2.38 17.57 12.70
C LYS A 405 1.50 17.97 11.51
N PRO A 406 0.96 19.21 11.49
CA PRO A 406 0.30 19.74 10.30
C PRO A 406 1.33 20.15 9.23
N PHE A 407 0.90 20.05 7.97
CA PHE A 407 1.64 20.53 6.80
C PHE A 407 0.93 21.74 6.17
N PRO A 408 1.62 22.56 5.35
CA PRO A 408 0.98 23.73 4.72
C PRO A 408 -0.04 23.30 3.66
N LYS A 409 -1.07 24.13 3.42
CA LYS A 409 -2.12 23.86 2.42
C LYS A 409 -1.54 23.46 1.05
N GLY A 410 -2.17 22.44 0.45
CA GLY A 410 -1.77 21.85 -0.83
C GLY A 410 -0.69 20.78 -0.73
N TRP A 411 -0.02 20.61 0.41
CA TRP A 411 0.81 19.42 0.67
C TRP A 411 -0.06 18.27 1.16
N LYS A 412 0.06 17.12 0.49
CA LYS A 412 -0.50 15.83 0.88
C LYS A 412 0.63 14.95 1.41
N VAL A 413 0.37 14.17 2.45
CA VAL A 413 1.27 13.09 2.88
C VAL A 413 0.90 11.84 2.06
N ALA A 414 1.82 11.36 1.23
CA ALA A 414 1.56 10.33 0.24
C ALA A 414 1.97 8.92 0.68
N ARG A 415 3.12 8.78 1.37
CA ARG A 415 3.62 7.51 1.93
C ARG A 415 4.42 7.74 3.21
N ALA A 416 4.50 6.72 4.05
CA ALA A 416 5.49 6.59 5.12
C ALA A 416 6.60 5.65 4.65
N TYR A 417 7.75 6.21 4.25
CA TYR A 417 8.94 5.44 3.87
C TYR A 417 9.63 4.75 5.05
N SER A 418 9.39 5.24 6.28
CA SER A 418 9.53 4.44 7.50
C SER A 418 8.66 5.03 8.62
N VAL A 419 8.21 4.17 9.54
CA VAL A 419 7.57 4.57 10.80
C VAL A 419 8.59 4.75 11.93
N ALA A 420 9.80 4.20 11.80
CA ALA A 420 10.87 4.27 12.80
C ALA A 420 12.25 4.23 12.11
N PRO A 421 13.00 5.34 12.08
CA PRO A 421 12.55 6.71 12.35
C PRO A 421 11.41 7.14 11.39
N VAL A 422 10.61 8.14 11.77
CA VAL A 422 9.50 8.61 10.92
C VAL A 422 10.04 9.38 9.71
N VAL A 423 9.85 8.80 8.53
CA VAL A 423 10.23 9.36 7.23
C VAL A 423 9.00 9.38 6.33
N LEU A 424 8.58 10.59 5.93
CA LEU A 424 7.34 10.82 5.19
C LEU A 424 7.66 11.33 3.79
N TYR A 425 7.00 10.75 2.77
CA TYR A 425 6.99 11.29 1.42
C TYR A 425 5.73 12.14 1.21
N LEU A 426 5.92 13.35 0.71
CA LEU A 426 4.86 14.34 0.51
C LEU A 426 4.84 14.85 -0.93
N THR A 427 3.66 15.20 -1.41
CA THR A 427 3.44 15.78 -2.74
C THR A 427 2.64 17.08 -2.64
N ASN A 428 2.86 17.98 -3.59
CA ASN A 428 2.07 19.18 -3.81
C ASN A 428 1.80 19.30 -5.32
N GLU A 429 0.62 18.81 -5.72
CA GLU A 429 0.28 18.60 -7.14
C GLU A 429 0.15 19.92 -7.91
N ASP A 430 -0.47 20.94 -7.31
CA ASP A 430 -0.63 22.29 -7.88
C ASP A 430 0.72 22.91 -8.26
N LYS A 431 1.73 22.74 -7.40
CA LYS A 431 3.10 23.26 -7.61
C LYS A 431 4.02 22.27 -8.34
N LYS A 432 3.56 21.04 -8.57
CA LYS A 432 4.36 19.91 -9.09
C LYS A 432 5.61 19.64 -8.25
N GLN A 433 5.49 19.79 -6.93
CA GLN A 433 6.58 19.60 -5.98
C GLN A 433 6.42 18.29 -5.20
N TRP A 434 7.54 17.74 -4.73
CA TRP A 434 7.59 16.66 -3.76
C TRP A 434 8.58 17.02 -2.64
N ASN A 435 8.50 16.30 -1.52
CA ASN A 435 9.41 16.44 -0.39
C ASN A 435 9.53 15.09 0.35
N ILE A 436 10.65 14.85 1.02
CA ILE A 436 10.81 13.74 1.96
C ILE A 436 11.23 14.34 3.31
N THR A 437 10.27 14.48 4.22
CA THR A 437 10.47 15.05 5.55
C THR A 437 10.76 13.94 6.56
N THR A 438 11.87 14.05 7.29
CA THR A 438 12.21 13.20 8.44
C THR A 438 11.87 13.93 9.73
N LEU A 439 11.20 13.27 10.67
CA LEU A 439 10.88 13.84 11.99
C LEU A 439 11.88 13.40 13.06
N LYS A 440 11.98 14.18 14.16
CA LYS A 440 12.78 13.83 15.33
C LYS A 440 12.09 12.69 16.10
N ASN A 441 12.90 11.82 16.70
CA ASN A 441 12.40 10.63 17.39
C ASN A 441 11.38 11.01 18.50
N GLY A 442 10.13 10.52 18.39
CA GLY A 442 9.05 10.83 19.33
C GLY A 442 8.55 12.29 19.31
N SER A 443 8.73 13.03 18.21
CA SER A 443 8.34 14.45 18.13
C SER A 443 7.86 14.85 16.73
N SER A 444 6.91 15.78 16.66
CA SER A 444 6.48 16.44 15.41
C SER A 444 7.50 17.42 14.82
N ALA A 445 8.59 17.71 15.53
CA ALA A 445 9.66 18.57 15.03
C ALA A 445 10.43 17.90 13.88
N VAL A 446 10.71 18.64 12.81
CA VAL A 446 11.52 18.15 11.67
C VAL A 446 12.97 17.91 12.12
N ARG A 447 13.54 16.77 11.70
CA ARG A 447 14.97 16.44 11.82
C ARG A 447 15.73 16.95 10.59
N SER A 448 15.27 16.59 9.40
CA SER A 448 15.79 17.05 8.12
C SER A 448 14.77 16.87 7.00
N GLU A 449 15.01 17.51 5.85
CA GLU A 449 14.25 17.32 4.62
C GLU A 449 15.23 17.03 3.48
N VAL A 450 14.90 16.10 2.58
CA VAL A 450 15.85 15.62 1.55
C VAL A 450 16.19 16.73 0.57
N SER A 451 17.49 16.96 0.35
CA SER A 451 18.04 18.00 -0.52
C SER A 451 18.79 17.41 -1.73
N VAL A 452 18.47 16.17 -2.11
CA VAL A 452 19.07 15.49 -3.26
C VAL A 452 18.16 15.70 -4.47
N ASP A 453 18.64 16.44 -5.46
CA ASP A 453 17.94 16.68 -6.73
C ASP A 453 18.08 15.44 -7.63
N GLU A 454 17.16 14.50 -7.46
CA GLU A 454 17.20 13.17 -8.06
C GLU A 454 15.78 12.64 -8.28
N ASN A 455 15.57 11.88 -9.35
CA ASN A 455 14.27 11.26 -9.61
C ASN A 455 14.24 9.88 -8.97
N PHE A 456 13.72 9.75 -7.76
CA PHE A 456 13.56 8.45 -7.10
C PHE A 456 12.39 7.64 -7.68
N ALA A 457 12.55 6.32 -7.75
CA ALA A 457 11.57 5.39 -8.34
C ALA A 457 11.34 4.11 -7.50
N PRO A 458 10.88 4.22 -6.24
CA PRO A 458 10.39 3.06 -5.50
C PRO A 458 9.11 2.49 -6.15
N GLU A 459 8.94 1.17 -6.09
CA GLU A 459 7.76 0.47 -6.56
C GLU A 459 6.66 0.48 -5.47
N CYS A 460 5.93 1.59 -5.37
CA CYS A 460 4.73 1.71 -4.53
C CYS A 460 3.48 1.19 -5.27
N GLY A 461 2.61 0.46 -4.56
CA GLY A 461 1.37 -0.08 -5.13
C GLY A 461 0.38 0.99 -5.63
N TRP A 462 -0.38 0.67 -6.69
CA TRP A 462 -1.38 1.58 -7.25
C TRP A 462 -2.59 1.75 -6.32
N ALA A 463 -2.62 2.86 -5.60
CA ALA A 463 -3.72 3.26 -4.73
C ALA A 463 -4.45 4.45 -5.36
N ILE A 464 -5.67 4.21 -5.88
CA ILE A 464 -6.43 5.18 -6.69
C ILE A 464 -7.52 5.91 -5.87
N LEU A 465 -8.10 5.25 -4.87
CA LEU A 465 -9.24 5.74 -4.09
C LEU A 465 -8.93 5.88 -2.61
N ASP A 466 -8.31 4.86 -2.01
CA ASP A 466 -7.81 4.90 -0.63
C ASP A 466 -6.33 5.28 -0.60
N ARG A 467 -5.85 5.88 0.49
CA ARG A 467 -4.42 6.14 0.71
C ARG A 467 -3.80 4.99 1.52
N ASP A 468 -3.07 4.12 0.83
CA ASP A 468 -2.13 3.19 1.47
C ASP A 468 -0.83 3.94 1.82
N LEU A 469 -0.45 3.98 3.10
CA LEU A 469 0.79 4.65 3.52
C LEU A 469 2.05 3.78 3.41
N GLN A 470 1.91 2.46 3.41
CA GLN A 470 3.03 1.51 3.50
C GLN A 470 3.29 0.89 2.11
N GLY A 471 3.66 -0.38 2.03
CA GLY A 471 3.64 -1.17 0.78
C GLY A 471 4.64 -0.83 -0.32
N CYS A 472 5.50 0.20 -0.16
CA CYS A 472 6.51 0.55 -1.18
C CYS A 472 7.70 -0.43 -1.16
N THR A 473 7.90 -1.15 -2.26
CA THR A 473 9.12 -1.91 -2.54
C THR A 473 10.20 -0.96 -3.08
N GLY A 474 11.49 -1.23 -2.83
CA GLY A 474 12.55 -0.29 -3.17
C GLY A 474 12.69 0.85 -2.15
N VAL A 475 12.30 0.64 -0.90
CA VAL A 475 12.48 1.61 0.20
C VAL A 475 13.04 0.87 1.39
N ALA A 476 14.15 1.36 1.95
CA ALA A 476 14.70 0.87 3.21
C ALA A 476 15.28 2.04 4.02
N ALA A 477 15.29 1.94 5.35
CA ALA A 477 15.90 2.94 6.21
C ALA A 477 16.54 2.30 7.45
N ASP A 478 17.63 2.88 7.92
CA ASP A 478 18.17 2.68 9.27
C ASP A 478 17.94 3.93 10.14
N THR A 479 18.43 3.93 11.38
CA THR A 479 18.34 5.04 12.36
C THR A 479 18.78 6.41 11.81
N ASN A 480 19.67 6.43 10.82
CA ASN A 480 20.39 7.58 10.30
C ASN A 480 20.41 7.69 8.76
N THR A 481 19.96 6.69 8.01
CA THR A 481 20.04 6.65 6.54
C THR A 481 18.73 6.19 5.91
N LEU A 482 18.28 6.87 4.85
CA LEU A 482 17.25 6.42 3.92
C LEU A 482 17.91 5.90 2.64
N TYR A 483 17.41 4.80 2.09
CA TYR A 483 17.91 4.17 0.87
C TYR A 483 16.81 4.15 -0.19
N LEU A 484 17.05 4.83 -1.31
CA LEU A 484 16.12 4.91 -2.44
C LEU A 484 16.79 4.60 -3.78
N PRO A 485 16.10 3.90 -4.69
CA PRO A 485 16.51 3.70 -6.07
C PRO A 485 16.26 4.97 -6.88
N THR A 486 17.23 5.36 -7.71
CA THR A 486 17.00 6.32 -8.79
C THR A 486 16.11 5.71 -9.87
N LYS A 487 15.53 6.56 -10.71
CA LYS A 487 14.80 6.18 -11.91
C LYS A 487 15.81 5.80 -12.99
N ALA A 488 15.83 4.53 -13.37
CA ALA A 488 16.62 4.08 -14.52
C ALA A 488 16.29 4.87 -15.79
N THR A 489 17.33 5.24 -16.54
CA THR A 489 17.21 5.87 -17.85
C THR A 489 17.42 4.84 -18.96
N SER A 490 16.88 5.08 -20.16
CA SER A 490 16.89 4.07 -21.23
C SER A 490 18.31 3.55 -21.54
N GLY A 491 18.51 2.23 -21.51
CA GLY A 491 19.82 1.59 -21.70
C GLY A 491 20.74 1.59 -20.47
N SER A 492 20.26 2.01 -19.30
CA SER A 492 21.03 2.03 -18.05
C SER A 492 20.26 1.38 -16.89
N ALA A 493 20.98 0.79 -15.95
CA ALA A 493 20.43 0.48 -14.63
C ALA A 493 20.36 1.73 -13.75
N ASN A 494 19.59 1.63 -12.67
CA ASN A 494 19.55 2.63 -11.63
C ASN A 494 20.75 2.56 -10.66
N GLU A 495 20.75 3.52 -9.72
CA GLU A 495 21.64 3.58 -8.57
C GLU A 495 20.80 3.51 -7.30
N VAL A 496 21.34 2.97 -6.21
CA VAL A 496 20.79 3.14 -4.87
C VAL A 496 21.53 4.29 -4.20
N VAL A 497 20.78 5.32 -3.79
CA VAL A 497 21.30 6.50 -3.11
C VAL A 497 21.04 6.36 -1.61
N ALA A 498 22.07 6.60 -0.82
CA ALA A 498 22.02 6.66 0.64
C ALA A 498 21.91 8.12 1.10
N ILE A 499 20.79 8.47 1.74
CA ILE A 499 20.45 9.85 2.11
C ILE A 499 20.47 9.98 3.63
N SER A 500 21.18 10.99 4.12
CA SER A 500 21.37 11.27 5.54
C SER A 500 20.09 11.78 6.20
N LEU A 501 19.51 11.00 7.12
CA LEU A 501 18.34 11.39 7.92
C LEU A 501 18.63 12.48 8.96
N GLU A 502 19.87 12.97 9.02
CA GLU A 502 20.31 14.05 9.90
C GLU A 502 20.28 15.42 9.22
N ASN A 503 20.51 15.48 7.90
CA ASN A 503 20.69 16.75 7.18
C ASN A 503 20.16 16.73 5.72
N GLY A 504 19.50 15.64 5.30
CA GLY A 504 18.86 15.53 3.99
C GLY A 504 19.79 15.28 2.79
N LYS A 505 21.11 15.26 3.00
CA LYS A 505 22.10 15.17 1.93
C LYS A 505 22.45 13.72 1.58
N GLU A 506 22.86 13.51 0.34
CA GLU A 506 23.49 12.25 -0.07
C GLU A 506 24.75 11.97 0.75
N ARG A 507 24.92 10.71 1.16
CA ARG A 507 26.14 10.18 1.81
C ARG A 507 27.01 9.44 0.80
N TRP A 508 26.37 8.64 -0.04
CA TRP A 508 26.96 7.85 -1.11
C TRP A 508 25.86 7.36 -2.06
N ARG A 509 26.25 6.94 -3.26
CA ARG A 509 25.39 6.19 -4.19
C ARG A 509 26.16 5.03 -4.82
N VAL A 510 25.45 3.98 -5.18
CA VAL A 510 26.03 2.74 -5.74
C VAL A 510 25.18 2.26 -6.91
N LYS A 511 25.83 2.06 -8.07
CA LYS A 511 25.22 1.48 -9.27
C LYS A 511 24.79 0.03 -9.04
N SER A 512 23.70 -0.38 -9.68
CA SER A 512 23.37 -1.80 -9.81
C SER A 512 24.55 -2.56 -10.43
N PRO A 513 24.88 -3.79 -9.96
CA PRO A 513 26.01 -4.57 -10.48
C PRO A 513 25.78 -5.15 -11.89
N VAL A 514 24.59 -4.96 -12.47
CA VAL A 514 24.22 -5.36 -13.84
C VAL A 514 23.24 -4.33 -14.43
N ALA A 515 22.93 -4.43 -15.73
CA ALA A 515 21.99 -3.57 -16.43
C ALA A 515 20.50 -3.84 -16.07
N GLN A 516 20.18 -4.00 -14.78
CA GLN A 516 18.83 -4.21 -14.24
C GLN A 516 18.61 -3.42 -12.96
N ASN A 517 17.36 -3.09 -12.65
CA ASN A 517 17.01 -2.24 -11.50
C ASN A 517 17.28 -2.92 -10.16
N MET A 518 18.01 -2.23 -9.29
CA MET A 518 18.29 -2.59 -7.90
C MET A 518 17.32 -1.87 -6.96
N LEU A 519 16.62 -2.63 -6.12
CA LEU A 519 15.56 -2.19 -5.22
C LEU A 519 15.93 -2.54 -3.77
N PRO A 520 16.14 -1.55 -2.87
CA PRO A 520 16.27 -1.78 -1.43
C PRO A 520 15.05 -2.50 -0.84
N LEU A 521 15.28 -3.52 -0.01
CA LEU A 521 14.23 -4.30 0.66
C LEU A 521 14.17 -4.00 2.16
N LYS A 522 15.33 -4.03 2.83
CA LYS A 522 15.47 -3.82 4.28
C LYS A 522 16.93 -3.50 4.64
N THR A 523 17.14 -2.99 5.85
CA THR A 523 18.47 -2.91 6.47
C THR A 523 18.63 -4.01 7.50
N GLU A 524 19.74 -4.74 7.46
CA GLU A 524 20.02 -5.85 8.37
C GLU A 524 21.54 -6.00 8.56
N ASN A 525 21.99 -6.28 9.80
CA ASN A 525 23.39 -6.64 10.09
C ASN A 525 24.46 -5.70 9.49
N GLY A 526 24.21 -4.37 9.51
CA GLY A 526 25.14 -3.37 8.95
C GLY A 526 25.17 -3.32 7.42
N SER A 527 24.15 -3.86 6.74
CA SER A 527 24.00 -3.82 5.29
C SER A 527 22.57 -3.44 4.88
N VAL A 528 22.42 -2.83 3.71
CA VAL A 528 21.16 -2.80 2.96
C VAL A 528 21.06 -4.11 2.17
N ILE A 529 19.97 -4.84 2.35
CA ILE A 529 19.60 -5.95 1.46
C ILE A 529 18.80 -5.36 0.30
N ALA A 530 19.21 -5.66 -0.94
CA ALA A 530 18.52 -5.22 -2.15
C ALA A 530 18.34 -6.39 -3.12
N TYR A 531 17.22 -6.39 -3.85
CA TYR A 531 17.00 -7.27 -4.99
C TYR A 531 17.32 -6.52 -6.28
N VAL A 532 18.02 -7.16 -7.19
CA VAL A 532 18.23 -6.68 -8.56
C VAL A 532 17.38 -7.54 -9.48
N ASN A 533 16.50 -6.90 -10.25
CA ASN A 533 15.53 -7.56 -11.13
C ASN A 533 16.19 -8.57 -12.09
N ALA A 534 15.48 -9.66 -12.36
CA ALA A 534 15.74 -10.51 -13.52
C ALA A 534 15.58 -9.72 -14.83
N SER A 535 16.27 -10.17 -15.88
CA SER A 535 16.01 -9.79 -17.28
C SER A 535 15.20 -10.89 -17.98
N TYR A 536 15.09 -10.83 -19.32
CA TYR A 536 14.51 -11.92 -20.10
C TYR A 536 15.42 -13.16 -20.13
N ASP A 537 16.73 -12.95 -20.05
CA ASP A 537 17.81 -13.90 -20.32
C ASP A 537 18.67 -14.27 -19.10
N ALA A 538 18.55 -13.53 -17.98
CA ALA A 538 19.31 -13.77 -16.76
C ALA A 538 18.42 -13.62 -15.51
N GLY A 539 18.54 -14.57 -14.58
CA GLY A 539 17.81 -14.54 -13.31
C GLY A 539 18.22 -13.37 -12.42
N GLY A 540 17.30 -12.96 -11.57
CA GLY A 540 17.48 -11.89 -10.58
C GLY A 540 18.52 -12.26 -9.53
N ARG A 541 18.87 -11.30 -8.66
CA ARG A 541 19.87 -11.53 -7.60
C ARG A 541 19.60 -10.72 -6.36
N VAL A 542 19.94 -11.28 -5.21
CA VAL A 542 19.95 -10.55 -3.93
C VAL A 542 21.38 -10.13 -3.62
N VAL A 543 21.57 -8.86 -3.28
CA VAL A 543 22.86 -8.27 -2.92
C VAL A 543 22.80 -7.62 -1.53
N SER A 544 23.94 -7.60 -0.84
CA SER A 544 24.18 -6.74 0.32
C SER A 544 25.03 -5.53 -0.08
N LEU A 545 24.58 -4.33 0.27
CA LEU A 545 25.37 -3.10 0.23
C LEU A 545 25.78 -2.77 1.67
N ALA A 546 27.08 -2.80 2.00
CA ALA A 546 27.53 -2.45 3.35
C ALA A 546 27.20 -0.97 3.67
N THR A 547 26.66 -0.66 4.85
CA THR A 547 26.28 0.73 5.19
C THR A 547 27.48 1.64 5.50
N ALA A 548 28.67 1.05 5.66
CA ALA A 548 29.96 1.72 5.82
C ALA A 548 31.05 1.07 4.94
N GLY A 549 32.15 1.79 4.70
CA GLY A 549 33.31 1.27 3.95
C GLY A 549 33.16 1.42 2.43
N ALA A 550 33.44 0.36 1.68
CA ALA A 550 33.52 0.42 0.21
C ALA A 550 32.15 0.36 -0.52
N HIS A 551 31.04 0.15 0.21
CA HIS A 551 29.64 0.08 -0.27
C HIS A 551 29.34 -0.89 -1.44
N THR A 552 30.34 -1.63 -1.93
CA THR A 552 30.30 -2.40 -3.18
C THR A 552 29.26 -3.53 -3.10
N PRO A 553 28.39 -3.72 -4.12
CA PRO A 553 27.39 -4.78 -4.10
C PRO A 553 28.03 -6.17 -4.01
N LYS A 554 27.74 -6.88 -2.93
CA LYS A 554 28.13 -8.28 -2.75
C LYS A 554 26.92 -9.17 -2.98
N THR A 555 26.97 -10.03 -4.00
CA THR A 555 25.94 -11.04 -4.26
C THR A 555 25.80 -12.00 -3.08
N LEU A 556 24.59 -12.14 -2.56
CA LEU A 556 24.21 -13.13 -1.56
C LEU A 556 23.59 -14.37 -2.23
N LEU A 557 22.80 -14.15 -3.29
CA LEU A 557 22.04 -15.14 -4.04
C LEU A 557 21.92 -14.68 -5.50
N GLN A 558 22.06 -15.58 -6.47
CA GLN A 558 21.90 -15.33 -7.92
C GLN A 558 20.95 -16.38 -8.48
N ASN A 559 19.82 -16.01 -9.05
CA ASN A 559 18.81 -16.96 -9.50
C ASN A 559 19.12 -17.54 -10.88
N PRO A 560 18.72 -18.79 -11.20
CA PRO A 560 19.05 -19.44 -12.45
C PRO A 560 18.54 -18.70 -13.68
N ALA A 561 19.40 -18.53 -14.68
CA ALA A 561 19.00 -18.03 -16.00
C ALA A 561 17.83 -18.83 -16.61
N GLY A 562 17.79 -20.15 -16.39
CA GLY A 562 16.68 -21.02 -16.83
C GLY A 562 15.30 -20.68 -16.24
N THR A 563 15.22 -19.82 -15.22
CA THR A 563 13.94 -19.33 -14.65
C THR A 563 13.70 -17.84 -14.84
N ALA A 564 14.55 -17.15 -15.60
CA ALA A 564 14.49 -15.70 -15.80
C ALA A 564 13.11 -15.23 -16.32
N GLU A 565 12.54 -15.90 -17.33
CA GLU A 565 11.20 -15.56 -17.86
C GLU A 565 10.07 -15.73 -16.84
N ILE A 566 10.19 -16.73 -15.94
CA ILE A 566 9.22 -16.95 -14.86
C ILE A 566 9.28 -15.78 -13.87
N GLU A 567 10.50 -15.45 -13.41
CA GLU A 567 10.81 -14.43 -12.41
C GLU A 567 10.50 -13.00 -12.92
N ASN A 568 11.02 -12.62 -14.09
CA ASN A 568 10.77 -11.35 -14.76
C ASN A 568 9.28 -11.15 -15.09
N GLY A 569 8.57 -12.22 -15.46
CA GLY A 569 7.15 -12.15 -15.77
C GLY A 569 6.22 -12.03 -14.55
N PHE A 570 6.71 -11.80 -13.32
CA PHE A 570 5.87 -11.36 -12.19
C PHE A 570 5.66 -9.83 -12.27
N TYR A 571 4.77 -9.40 -13.18
CA TYR A 571 4.53 -7.97 -13.45
C TYR A 571 4.08 -7.17 -12.21
N SER A 572 3.13 -7.71 -11.45
CA SER A 572 2.70 -7.19 -10.15
C SER A 572 3.30 -8.08 -9.06
N LYS A 573 4.33 -7.62 -8.35
CA LYS A 573 5.14 -8.46 -7.44
C LYS A 573 5.18 -7.96 -6.00
N ALA A 574 5.31 -8.92 -5.07
CA ALA A 574 5.84 -8.72 -3.73
C ALA A 574 7.08 -9.60 -3.58
N ILE A 575 8.14 -9.06 -2.96
CA ILE A 575 9.45 -9.71 -2.85
C ILE A 575 10.02 -9.59 -1.43
N ASP A 576 10.71 -10.63 -0.96
CA ASP A 576 11.37 -10.65 0.35
C ASP A 576 12.61 -11.57 0.33
N TYR A 577 13.54 -11.36 1.26
CA TYR A 577 14.73 -12.19 1.46
C TYR A 577 14.94 -12.51 2.94
N VAL A 578 14.78 -13.78 3.30
CA VAL A 578 14.80 -14.27 4.69
C VAL A 578 15.62 -15.55 4.77
N ASP A 579 16.53 -15.63 5.74
CA ASP A 579 17.32 -16.82 6.07
C ASP A 579 17.98 -17.51 4.86
N GLY A 580 18.62 -16.69 4.01
CA GLY A 580 19.33 -17.14 2.81
C GLY A 580 18.46 -17.46 1.60
N ARG A 581 17.13 -17.26 1.69
CA ARG A 581 16.16 -17.54 0.65
C ARG A 581 15.53 -16.27 0.10
N PHE A 582 15.29 -16.24 -1.21
CA PHE A 582 14.55 -15.17 -1.88
C PHE A 582 13.16 -15.68 -2.28
N TYR A 583 12.15 -14.84 -2.09
CA TYR A 583 10.77 -15.14 -2.44
C TYR A 583 10.21 -14.05 -3.35
N ILE A 584 9.50 -14.47 -4.38
CA ILE A 584 8.69 -13.58 -5.23
C ILE A 584 7.27 -14.17 -5.34
N SER A 585 6.25 -13.34 -5.14
CA SER A 585 4.85 -13.71 -5.36
C SER A 585 4.12 -12.65 -6.16
N THR A 586 3.04 -13.02 -6.83
CA THR A 586 2.18 -12.04 -7.48
C THR A 586 1.35 -11.27 -6.44
N THR A 587 1.12 -9.98 -6.68
CA THR A 587 0.16 -9.17 -5.92
C THR A 587 -1.22 -9.07 -6.59
N ARG A 588 -1.37 -9.54 -7.84
CA ARG A 588 -2.65 -9.57 -8.56
C ARG A 588 -2.71 -10.69 -9.60
N LEU A 589 -3.88 -11.32 -9.74
CA LEU A 589 -4.22 -12.29 -10.76
C LEU A 589 -4.99 -11.61 -11.89
N SER A 590 -4.73 -12.04 -13.13
CA SER A 590 -5.34 -11.50 -14.35
C SER A 590 -6.74 -12.05 -14.63
N GLY A 591 -7.10 -13.21 -14.07
CA GLY A 591 -8.35 -13.90 -14.39
C GLY A 591 -8.26 -14.75 -15.66
N SER A 592 -7.04 -15.15 -16.06
CA SER A 592 -6.80 -15.81 -17.34
C SER A 592 -7.63 -17.09 -17.49
N ALA A 593 -8.43 -17.15 -18.56
CA ALA A 593 -9.09 -18.39 -18.98
C ALA A 593 -8.11 -19.43 -19.60
N LYS A 594 -6.82 -19.08 -19.74
CA LYS A 594 -5.76 -19.93 -20.31
C LYS A 594 -4.71 -20.26 -19.24
N GLY A 595 -4.56 -21.54 -18.93
CA GLY A 595 -3.57 -22.06 -17.97
C GLY A 595 -3.91 -21.76 -16.51
N GLN A 596 -2.99 -22.13 -15.61
CA GLN A 596 -2.95 -21.61 -14.25
C GLN A 596 -2.04 -20.37 -14.22
N GLU A 597 -2.28 -19.43 -13.30
CA GLU A 597 -1.44 -18.24 -13.14
C GLU A 597 -0.28 -18.47 -12.15
N LYS A 598 0.75 -17.62 -12.16
CA LYS A 598 1.89 -17.71 -11.25
C LYS A 598 1.52 -17.17 -9.86
N LEU A 599 1.68 -17.95 -8.80
CA LEU A 599 1.41 -17.49 -7.43
C LEU A 599 2.68 -17.06 -6.71
N MET A 600 3.63 -17.98 -6.51
CA MET A 600 4.79 -17.78 -5.65
C MET A 600 5.94 -18.70 -6.05
N LEU A 601 7.17 -18.20 -5.95
CA LEU A 601 8.41 -18.87 -6.34
C LEU A 601 9.48 -18.60 -5.27
N ALA A 602 10.19 -19.65 -4.85
CA ALA A 602 11.18 -19.59 -3.78
C ALA A 602 12.54 -20.10 -4.24
N TYR A 603 13.59 -19.35 -3.90
CA TYR A 603 14.98 -19.65 -4.25
C TYR A 603 15.86 -19.80 -3.00
N GLY A 604 16.86 -20.68 -3.04
CA GLY A 604 17.79 -20.95 -1.93
C GLY A 604 19.13 -21.51 -2.42
N LYS A 605 20.01 -21.98 -1.54
CA LYS A 605 21.37 -22.45 -1.92
C LYS A 605 21.45 -23.95 -2.19
#